data_AF-A0A2D4L9T0-F1
#
_entry.id   AF-A0A2D4L9T0-F1
#
_cell.length_a   1.000
_cell.length_b   1.000
_cell.length_c   1.000
_cell.angle_alpha   90.00
_cell.angle_beta   90.00
_cell.angle_gamma   90.00
#
_symmetry.space_group_name_H-M   'P 1'
#
loop_
_entity.id
_entity.type
_entity.pdbx_description
1 polymer ?
#
loop_
_entity_poly.entity_id
_entity_poly.type
_entity_poly.pdbx_seq_one_letter_code
_entity_poly.pdbx_strand_id
1 'polypeptide(L)'
;EMDQAALYLRFQNVESKEEDLEMVMVEILADTLGRDKNEILNELDNVYRISTSYARRHKLPKEVHIRFTRRKIHDIIYRISRDEPVVYKGKEIQILKQVLRSVREQ
;
A
#
# COMPACT_ATOMS: atom_id res chain seq x y z
N GLU A 1 10.25 -17.26 8.46
CA GLU A 1 10.06 -16.64 7.12
C GLU A 1 8.60 -16.41 6.69
N MET A 2 7.58 -17.02 7.30
CA MET A 2 6.16 -16.74 6.95
C MET A 2 5.64 -15.37 7.40
N ASP A 3 6.30 -14.71 8.37
CA ASP A 3 5.83 -13.45 8.95
C ASP A 3 6.12 -12.23 8.06
N GLN A 4 7.09 -12.31 7.15
CA GLN A 4 7.47 -11.18 6.30
C GLN A 4 6.35 -10.75 5.36
N ALA A 5 5.57 -11.70 4.79
CA ALA A 5 4.45 -11.38 3.91
C ALA A 5 3.31 -10.65 4.64
N ALA A 6 3.17 -10.89 5.95
CA ALA A 6 2.16 -10.25 6.79
C ALA A 6 2.45 -8.75 7.04
N LEU A 7 3.63 -8.26 6.66
CA LEU A 7 4.02 -6.87 6.80
C LEU A 7 3.83 -6.06 5.52
N TYR A 8 3.37 -6.68 4.43
CA TYR A 8 3.15 -5.99 3.15
C TYR A 8 1.67 -5.69 2.91
N LEU A 9 1.40 -4.45 2.48
CA LEU A 9 0.15 -4.06 1.83
C LEU A 9 0.41 -3.67 0.39
N ARG A 10 -0.56 -3.96 -0.47
CA ARG A 10 -0.57 -3.59 -1.88
C ARG A 10 -1.57 -2.48 -2.10
N PHE A 11 -1.11 -1.41 -2.74
CA PHE A 11 -1.91 -0.25 -3.09
C PHE A 11 -2.05 -0.22 -4.60
N GLN A 12 -3.28 -0.23 -5.08
CA GLN A 12 -3.61 -0.12 -6.49
C GLN A 12 -4.11 1.29 -6.82
N ASN A 13 -3.99 1.67 -8.09
CA ASN A 13 -4.48 2.95 -8.61
C ASN A 13 -3.79 4.21 -8.04
N VAL A 14 -2.57 4.08 -7.51
CA VAL A 14 -1.80 5.24 -7.04
C VAL A 14 -1.14 5.94 -8.23
N GLU A 15 -1.73 7.08 -8.59
CA GLU A 15 -1.24 7.94 -9.67
C GLU A 15 -0.19 8.93 -9.16
N SER A 16 1.07 8.50 -9.19
CA SER A 16 2.24 9.37 -9.04
C SER A 16 3.10 9.21 -10.29
N LYS A 17 3.27 10.28 -11.08
CA LYS A 17 4.11 10.25 -12.29
C LYS A 17 5.56 10.58 -11.97
N GLU A 18 5.81 11.53 -11.06
CA GLU A 18 7.15 12.09 -10.78
C GLU A 18 7.37 12.47 -9.30
N GLU A 19 6.39 12.27 -8.41
CA GLU A 19 6.54 12.54 -6.97
C GLU A 19 7.27 11.38 -6.25
N ASP A 20 7.98 11.72 -5.17
CA ASP A 20 8.56 10.77 -4.23
C ASP A 20 7.48 9.81 -3.72
N LEU A 21 7.55 8.55 -4.17
CA LEU A 21 6.56 7.51 -3.86
C LEU A 21 6.35 7.36 -2.36
N GLU A 22 7.42 7.50 -1.59
CA GLU A 22 7.38 7.43 -0.13
C GLU A 22 6.56 8.58 0.46
N MET A 23 6.86 9.82 0.07
CA MET A 23 6.13 11.01 0.53
C MET A 23 4.64 10.98 0.18
N VAL A 24 4.29 10.53 -1.03
CA VAL A 24 2.89 10.38 -1.44
C VAL A 24 2.17 9.36 -0.57
N MET A 25 2.81 8.23 -0.27
CA MET A 25 2.22 7.22 0.60
C MET A 25 2.12 7.67 2.04
N VAL A 26 3.12 8.38 2.55
CA VAL A 26 3.07 9.00 3.88
C VAL A 26 1.89 9.96 3.96
N GLU A 27 1.67 10.78 2.94
CA GLU A 27 0.55 11.71 2.92
C GLU A 27 -0.80 10.99 2.94
N ILE A 28 -1.00 9.99 2.08
CA ILE A 28 -2.24 9.20 2.04
C ILE A 28 -2.50 8.52 3.39
N LEU A 29 -1.46 7.91 3.98
CA LEU A 29 -1.57 7.18 5.23
C LEU A 29 -1.77 8.11 6.43
N ALA A 30 -1.12 9.27 6.44
CA ALA A 30 -1.30 10.30 7.46
C ALA A 30 -2.73 10.84 7.45
N ASP A 31 -3.30 11.08 6.26
CA ASP A 31 -4.69 11.48 6.09
C ASP A 31 -5.66 10.39 6.57
N THR A 32 -5.46 9.14 6.12
CA THR A 32 -6.29 7.99 6.49
C THR A 32 -6.24 7.68 8.00
N LEU A 33 -5.09 7.87 8.64
CA LEU A 33 -4.90 7.59 10.07
C LEU A 33 -5.12 8.82 10.96
N GLY A 34 -5.24 10.01 10.38
CA GLY A 34 -5.27 11.29 11.11
C GLY A 34 -4.02 11.53 11.96
N ARG A 35 -2.85 11.09 11.51
CA ARG A 35 -1.57 11.19 12.24
C ARG A 35 -0.56 12.11 11.55
N ASP A 36 0.51 12.45 12.26
CA ASP A 36 1.59 13.26 11.70
C ASP A 36 2.38 12.49 10.63
N LYS A 37 2.78 13.20 9.56
CA LYS A 37 3.55 12.63 8.44
C LYS A 37 4.88 12.01 8.90
N ASN A 38 5.57 12.60 9.88
CA ASN A 38 6.86 12.09 10.36
C ASN A 38 6.71 10.80 11.17
N GLU A 39 5.63 10.64 11.93
CA GLU A 39 5.35 9.39 12.64
C GLU A 39 5.16 8.25 11.65
N ILE A 40 4.35 8.48 10.61
CA ILE A 40 4.09 7.48 9.56
C ILE A 40 5.37 7.16 8.80
N LEU A 41 6.18 8.16 8.45
CA LEU A 41 7.45 7.95 7.75
C LEU A 41 8.37 6.98 8.50
N ASN A 42 8.49 7.12 9.82
CA ASN A 42 9.32 6.24 10.64
C ASN A 42 8.75 4.80 10.79
N GLU A 43 7.46 4.62 10.52
CA GLU A 43 6.80 3.31 10.54
C GLU A 43 6.85 2.58 9.19
N LEU A 44 7.26 3.27 8.13
CA LEU A 44 7.53 2.70 6.80
C LEU A 44 8.97 2.18 6.74
N ASP A 45 9.14 0.95 6.27
CA ASP A 45 10.46 0.33 6.10
C ASP A 45 10.93 0.39 4.65
N ASN A 46 10.04 0.04 3.71
CA ASN A 46 10.36 0.06 2.28
C ASN A 46 9.10 0.30 1.44
N VAL A 47 9.19 1.22 0.48
CA VAL A 47 8.12 1.52 -0.50
C VAL A 47 8.67 1.32 -1.90
N TYR A 48 8.03 0.46 -2.69
CA TYR A 48 8.48 0.20 -4.05
C TYR A 48 7.32 -0.04 -5.01
N ARG A 49 7.55 0.34 -6.26
CA ARG A 49 6.56 0.22 -7.32
C ARG A 49 6.75 -1.08 -8.08
N ILE A 50 5.72 -1.91 -8.12
CA ILE A 50 5.71 -3.13 -8.90
C ILE A 50 4.97 -2.88 -10.21
N SER A 51 5.66 -3.20 -11.31
CA SER A 51 5.05 -3.26 -12.62
C SER A 51 5.12 -4.70 -13.12
N THR A 52 4.02 -5.42 -12.97
CA THR A 52 3.85 -6.76 -13.52
C THR A 52 3.80 -6.71 -15.05
N SER A 53 4.24 -7.78 -15.72
CA SER A 53 4.17 -7.88 -17.19
C SER A 53 2.74 -7.70 -17.70
N TYR A 54 1.76 -8.20 -16.94
CA TYR A 54 0.34 -7.98 -17.18
C TYR A 54 -0.03 -6.50 -17.18
N ALA A 55 0.34 -5.76 -16.11
CA ALA A 55 0.04 -4.33 -16.03
C ALA A 55 0.66 -3.54 -17.19
N ARG A 56 1.89 -3.87 -17.61
CA ARG A 56 2.52 -3.25 -18.78
C ARG A 56 1.77 -3.53 -20.08
N ARG A 57 1.36 -4.79 -20.28
CA ARG A 57 0.65 -5.21 -21.51
C ARG A 57 -0.74 -4.57 -21.62
N HIS A 58 -1.43 -4.41 -20.50
CA HIS A 58 -2.79 -3.88 -20.43
C HIS A 58 -2.86 -2.38 -20.10
N LYS A 59 -1.72 -1.67 -20.05
CA LYS A 59 -1.63 -0.24 -19.69
C LYS A 59 -2.34 0.09 -18.36
N LEU A 60 -2.28 -0.82 -17.40
CA LEU A 60 -2.86 -0.63 -16.07
C LEU A 60 -1.95 0.24 -15.19
N PRO A 61 -2.52 0.99 -14.23
CA PRO A 61 -1.72 1.69 -13.24
C PRO A 61 -0.82 0.70 -12.49
N LYS A 62 0.42 1.13 -12.23
CA LYS A 62 1.39 0.31 -11.50
C LYS A 62 0.99 0.19 -10.03
N GLU A 63 1.17 -0.99 -9.46
CA GLU A 63 0.89 -1.26 -8.06
C GLU A 63 2.05 -0.76 -7.19
N VAL A 64 1.77 -0.34 -5.97
CA VAL A 64 2.79 0.03 -4.99
C VAL A 64 2.71 -0.91 -3.81
N HIS A 65 3.86 -1.44 -3.42
CA HIS A 65 4.00 -2.33 -2.29
C HIS A 65 4.70 -1.58 -1.18
N ILE A 66 4.10 -1.64 0.01
CA ILE A 66 4.63 -1.00 1.20
C ILE A 66 4.94 -2.09 2.22
N ARG A 67 6.17 -2.08 2.73
CA ARG A 67 6.58 -2.84 3.90
C ARG A 67 6.51 -1.93 5.12
N PHE A 68 5.81 -2.38 6.14
CA PHE A 68 5.74 -1.70 7.43
C PHE A 68 6.74 -2.28 8.42
N THR A 69 7.31 -1.42 9.26
CA THR A 69 8.16 -1.81 10.39
C THR A 69 7.37 -2.56 11.46
N ARG A 70 6.09 -2.19 11.64
CA ARG A 70 5.21 -2.74 12.69
C ARG A 70 3.94 -3.35 12.10
N ARG A 71 3.63 -4.58 12.50
CA ARG A 71 2.40 -5.29 12.12
C ARG A 71 1.11 -4.64 12.64
N LYS A 72 1.16 -3.90 13.76
CA LYS A 72 -0.01 -3.23 14.33
C LYS A 72 -0.60 -2.19 13.36
N ILE A 73 0.26 -1.41 12.71
CA ILE A 73 -0.14 -0.39 11.75
C ILE A 73 -0.73 -1.02 10.50
N HIS A 74 -0.11 -2.10 10.01
CA HIS A 74 -0.64 -2.90 8.89
C HIS A 74 -2.10 -3.33 9.12
N ASP A 75 -2.40 -3.89 10.30
CA ASP A 75 -3.74 -4.40 10.59
C ASP A 75 -4.76 -3.27 10.79
N ILE A 76 -4.35 -2.15 11.40
CA ILE A 76 -5.18 -0.94 11.55
C ILE A 76 -5.55 -0.37 10.18
N ILE A 77 -4.56 -0.17 9.29
CA ILE A 77 -4.79 0.35 7.95
C ILE A 77 -5.72 -0.59 7.18
N TYR A 78 -5.49 -1.90 7.25
CA TYR A 78 -6.32 -2.87 6.57
C TYR A 78 -7.77 -2.92 7.09
N ARG A 79 -7.97 -2.66 8.39
CA ARG A 79 -9.30 -2.57 8.99
C ARG A 79 -10.01 -1.29 8.53
N ILE A 80 -9.31 -0.16 8.53
CA ILE A 80 -9.87 1.13 8.08
C ILE A 80 -10.22 1.07 6.60
N SER A 81 -9.35 0.50 5.76
CA SER A 81 -9.58 0.38 4.32
C SER A 81 -10.77 -0.52 3.93
N ARG A 82 -11.31 -1.30 4.88
CA ARG A 82 -12.55 -2.06 4.70
C ARG A 82 -13.80 -1.25 5.03
N ASP A 83 -13.68 -0.31 5.98
CA ASP A 83 -14.78 0.50 6.47
C ASP A 83 -14.95 1.76 5.59
N GLU A 84 -13.84 2.40 5.22
CA GLU A 84 -13.81 3.63 4.45
C GLU A 84 -12.96 3.48 3.17
N PRO A 85 -13.50 3.86 2.00
CA PRO A 85 -12.73 3.88 0.76
C PRO A 85 -11.69 5.00 0.82
N VAL A 86 -10.41 4.65 0.68
CA VAL A 86 -9.32 5.63 0.65
C VAL A 86 -9.33 6.34 -0.71
N VAL A 87 -9.70 7.62 -0.73
CA VAL A 87 -9.71 8.42 -1.96
C VAL A 87 -8.52 9.38 -1.96
N TYR A 88 -7.71 9.34 -3.01
CA TYR A 88 -6.60 10.27 -3.20
C TYR A 88 -6.65 10.91 -4.57
N LYS A 89 -6.49 12.24 -4.64
CA LYS A 89 -6.58 13.04 -5.88
C LYS A 89 -7.82 12.69 -6.74
N GLY A 90 -8.96 12.40 -6.09
CA GLY A 90 -10.23 12.07 -6.75
C GLY A 90 -10.33 10.65 -7.31
N LYS A 91 -9.39 9.76 -6.98
CA LYS A 91 -9.43 8.33 -7.35
C LYS A 91 -9.44 7.45 -6.11
N GLU A 92 -10.27 6.42 -6.13
CA GLU A 92 -10.27 5.40 -5.08
C GLU A 92 -9.02 4.53 -5.19
N ILE A 93 -8.32 4.38 -4.06
CA ILE A 93 -7.17 3.50 -3.88
C ILE A 93 -7.67 2.21 -3.26
N GLN A 94 -7.40 1.10 -3.93
CA GLN A 94 -7.71 -0.22 -3.39
C GLN A 94 -6.51 -0.77 -2.62
N ILE A 95 -6.75 -1.20 -1.38
CA ILE A 95 -5.74 -1.75 -0.48
C ILE A 95 -5.97 -3.26 -0.32
N LEU A 96 -4.96 -4.05 -0.70
CA LEU A 96 -5.03 -5.51 -0.70
C LEU A 96 -3.92 -6.12 0.15
N LYS A 97 -4.21 -7.26 0.80
CA LYS A 97 -3.20 -8.08 1.47
C LYS A 97 -2.27 -8.74 0.45
N GLN A 98 -0.98 -8.79 0.76
CA GLN A 98 -0.05 -9.63 0.02
C GLN A 98 -0.29 -11.10 0.36
N VAL A 99 -1.02 -11.80 -0.51
CA VAL A 99 -1.20 -13.26 -0.42
C VAL A 99 -0.11 -13.94 -1.23
N LEU A 100 0.64 -14.85 -0.60
CA LEU A 100 1.62 -15.70 -1.28
C LEU A 100 0.88 -16.64 -2.24
N ARG A 101 1.39 -16.80 -3.46
CA ARG A 101 0.70 -17.54 -4.54
C ARG A 101 0.39 -19.00 -4.19
N SER A 102 1.19 -19.62 -3.30
CA SER A 102 1.04 -21.01 -2.86
C SER A 102 -0.19 -21.30 -1.99
N VAL A 103 -0.89 -20.27 -1.46
CA VAL A 103 -2.01 -20.46 -0.53
C VAL A 103 -3.38 -20.42 -1.25
N ARG A 104 -3.41 -20.16 -2.56
CA ARG A 104 -4.67 -20.00 -3.31
C ARG A 104 -5.29 -21.30 -3.84
N GLU A 105 -4.63 -22.44 -3.68
CA GLU A 105 -5.06 -23.73 -4.28
C GLU A 105 -5.55 -24.76 -3.24
N GLN A 106 -6.33 -24.35 -2.24
CA GLN A 106 -6.96 -25.30 -1.32
C GLN A 106 -8.44 -25.01 -1.12
#